data_AF-A0A7C4QSJ8-F1
#
_entry.id   AF-A0A7C4QSJ8-F1
#
_cell.length_a   1.000
_cell.length_b   1.000
_cell.length_c   1.000
_cell.angle_alpha   90.00
_cell.angle_beta   90.00
_cell.angle_gamma   90.00
#
_symmetry.space_group_name_H-M   'P 1'
#
loop_
_entity.id
_entity.type
_entity.pdbx_description
1 polymer ?
#
loop_
_entity_poly.entity_id
_entity_poly.type
_entity_poly.pdbx_seq_one_letter_code
_entity_poly.pdbx_strand_id
1 'polypeptide(L)'
;MALAHDIQRWFAEEQGGTLLLPDGWYGHPYDNWHALTSIEESGETLTIVLDRKLTLRFDGLKAVKAQKRELTFGPFEKLRFDWESFGTDGRRGTKEYQSGEVKILTGP
;
A
#
# COMPACT_ATOMS: atom_id res chain seq x y z
N MET A 1 19.29 -1.17 -4.12
CA MET A 1 18.80 -0.81 -2.78
C MET A 1 17.38 -1.33 -2.71
N ALA A 2 17.08 -2.17 -1.73
CA ALA A 2 15.82 -2.91 -1.65
C ALA A 2 14.64 -1.96 -1.43
N LEU A 3 13.60 -2.03 -2.27
CA LEU A 3 12.41 -1.18 -2.16
C LEU A 3 11.80 -1.29 -0.75
N ALA A 4 11.89 -2.48 -0.16
CA ALA A 4 11.39 -2.76 1.17
C ALA A 4 11.97 -1.85 2.26
N HIS A 5 13.27 -1.53 2.19
CA HIS A 5 13.94 -0.73 3.21
C HIS A 5 13.46 0.73 3.22
N ASP A 6 13.24 1.33 2.04
CA ASP A 6 12.78 2.72 1.94
C ASP A 6 11.33 2.86 2.44
N ILE A 7 10.49 1.85 2.17
CA ILE A 7 9.13 1.76 2.69
C ILE A 7 9.13 1.64 4.21
N GLN A 8 9.94 0.72 4.76
CA GLN A 8 10.05 0.53 6.20
C GLN A 8 10.48 1.80 6.92
N ARG A 9 11.48 2.51 6.38
CA ARG A 9 11.94 3.79 6.92
C ARG A 9 10.82 4.82 6.93
N TRP A 10 10.10 4.97 5.82
CA TRP A 10 9.01 5.93 5.71
C TRP A 10 7.92 5.66 6.76
N PHE A 11 7.50 4.40 6.94
CA PHE A 11 6.53 4.04 7.97
C PHE A 11 7.05 4.21 9.40
N ALA A 12 8.36 4.08 9.64
CA ALA A 12 8.94 4.36 10.94
C ALA A 12 8.87 5.86 11.29
N GLU A 13 8.95 6.74 10.29
CA GLU A 13 8.88 8.20 10.46
C GLU A 13 7.43 8.69 10.54
N GLU A 14 6.58 8.22 9.61
CA GLU A 14 5.22 8.75 9.41
C GLU A 14 4.15 7.90 10.12
N GLN A 15 4.50 6.73 10.65
CA GLN A 15 3.64 5.79 11.42
C GLN A 15 2.46 5.17 10.66
N GLY A 16 2.12 5.67 9.47
CA GLY A 16 1.06 5.14 8.62
C GLY A 16 0.54 6.17 7.63
N GLY A 17 -0.62 5.92 7.07
CA GLY A 17 -1.31 6.90 6.23
C GLY A 17 -2.57 6.32 5.58
N THR A 18 -3.21 7.14 4.75
CA THR A 18 -4.44 6.76 4.03
C THR A 18 -4.13 6.33 2.61
N LEU A 19 -4.87 5.33 2.13
CA LEU A 19 -4.54 4.61 0.90
C LEU A 19 -5.31 5.16 -0.31
N LEU A 20 -4.57 5.63 -1.31
CA LEU A 20 -5.07 6.06 -2.61
C LEU A 20 -4.69 5.00 -3.66
N LEU A 21 -5.69 4.33 -4.22
CA LEU A 21 -5.55 3.33 -5.28
C LEU A 21 -5.70 4.00 -6.66
N PRO A 22 -5.37 3.29 -7.77
CA PRO A 22 -5.50 3.85 -9.11
C PRO A 22 -6.91 4.34 -9.47
N ASP A 23 -7.95 3.76 -8.85
CA ASP A 23 -9.36 4.13 -9.07
C ASP A 23 -9.93 5.07 -7.98
N GLY A 24 -9.10 5.54 -7.04
CA GLY A 24 -9.49 6.48 -6.00
C GLY A 24 -9.20 5.98 -4.58
N TRP A 25 -9.75 6.69 -3.60
CA TRP A 25 -9.49 6.44 -2.19
C TRP A 25 -10.08 5.12 -1.70
N TYR A 26 -9.29 4.38 -0.92
CA TYR A 26 -9.80 3.25 -0.15
C TYR A 26 -10.29 3.73 1.22
N GLY A 27 -11.61 3.70 1.42
CA GLY A 27 -12.25 4.25 2.60
C GLY A 27 -12.31 5.78 2.59
N HIS A 28 -12.46 6.38 3.77
CA HIS A 28 -12.55 7.84 3.88
C HIS A 28 -11.13 8.45 3.92
N PRO A 29 -10.82 9.45 3.05
CA PRO A 29 -9.52 10.12 3.03
C PRO A 29 -9.18 10.70 4.41
N TYR A 30 -7.93 10.54 4.84
CA TYR A 30 -7.39 11.04 6.12
C TYR A 30 -7.98 10.44 7.41
N ASP A 31 -9.13 9.77 7.37
CA ASP A 31 -9.71 9.06 8.51
C ASP A 31 -9.38 7.56 8.52
N ASN A 32 -9.21 6.95 7.34
CA ASN A 32 -8.90 5.52 7.21
C ASN A 32 -7.38 5.28 7.24
N TRP A 33 -6.80 5.39 8.44
CA TRP A 33 -5.36 5.32 8.68
C TRP A 33 -4.84 3.88 8.76
N HIS A 34 -3.80 3.58 7.98
CA HIS A 34 -3.21 2.25 7.87
C HIS A 34 -1.74 2.22 8.25
N ALA A 35 -1.35 1.30 9.13
CA ALA A 35 0.03 1.09 9.57
C ALA A 35 0.67 -0.14 8.91
N LEU A 36 1.98 -0.07 8.67
CA LEU A 36 2.73 -1.20 8.13
C LEU A 36 2.77 -2.36 9.14
N THR A 37 2.36 -3.54 8.68
CA THR A 37 2.49 -4.80 9.43
C THR A 37 3.72 -5.58 8.99
N SER A 38 3.88 -5.77 7.68
CA SER A 38 5.02 -6.49 7.12
C SER A 38 5.26 -6.09 5.68
N ILE A 39 6.47 -6.38 5.22
CA ILE A 39 6.88 -6.21 3.85
C ILE A 39 7.75 -7.40 3.45
N GLU A 40 7.54 -7.91 2.24
CA GLU A 40 8.29 -9.01 1.68
C GLU A 40 8.59 -8.70 0.22
N GLU A 41 9.88 -8.81 -0.15
CA GLU A 41 10.35 -8.65 -1.52
C GLU A 41 10.89 -9.99 -1.98
N SER A 42 10.34 -10.52 -3.08
CA SER A 42 10.72 -11.82 -3.62
C SER A 42 10.70 -11.77 -5.15
N GLY A 43 11.89 -11.80 -5.76
CA GLY A 43 12.04 -11.62 -7.21
C GLY A 43 11.51 -10.25 -7.66
N GLU A 44 10.53 -10.26 -8.56
CA GLU A 44 9.86 -9.06 -9.08
C GLU A 44 8.55 -8.71 -8.33
N THR A 45 8.25 -9.47 -7.28
CA THR A 45 7.05 -9.27 -6.46
C THR A 45 7.40 -8.52 -5.17
N LEU A 46 6.64 -7.46 -4.88
CA LEU A 46 6.62 -6.78 -3.59
C LEU A 46 5.27 -6.98 -2.92
N THR A 47 5.26 -7.56 -1.72
CA THR A 47 4.05 -7.72 -0.90
C THR A 47 4.15 -6.83 0.33
N ILE A 48 3.13 -6.01 0.54
CA ILE A 48 3.00 -5.10 1.68
C ILE A 48 1.71 -5.45 2.41
N VAL A 49 1.80 -5.69 3.71
CA VAL A 49 0.63 -5.92 4.57
C VAL A 49 0.43 -4.72 5.46
N LEU A 50 -0.78 -4.16 5.46
CA LEU A 50 -1.20 -3.07 6.34
C LEU A 50 -2.27 -3.58 7.31
N ASP A 51 -2.18 -3.17 8.57
CA ASP A 51 -3.09 -3.53 9.67
C ASP A 51 -3.44 -5.02 9.79
N ARG A 52 -2.55 -5.91 9.31
CA ARG A 52 -2.76 -7.37 9.18
C ARG A 52 -3.93 -7.79 8.30
N LYS A 53 -4.63 -6.85 7.65
CA LYS A 53 -5.90 -7.09 6.94
C LYS A 53 -5.91 -6.64 5.49
N LEU A 54 -5.00 -5.73 5.14
CA LEU A 54 -4.88 -5.21 3.79
C LEU A 54 -3.58 -5.75 3.19
N THR A 55 -3.64 -6.29 1.98
CA THR A 55 -2.46 -6.79 1.28
C THR A 55 -2.37 -6.13 -0.09
N LEU A 56 -1.28 -5.41 -0.32
CA LEU A 56 -0.89 -4.87 -1.61
C LEU A 56 0.20 -5.77 -2.17
N ARG A 57 -0.07 -6.48 -3.26
CA ARG A 57 0.90 -7.29 -3.98
C ARG A 57 1.15 -6.66 -5.34
N PHE A 58 2.35 -6.11 -5.51
CA PHE A 58 2.81 -5.57 -6.78
C PHE A 58 3.67 -6.60 -7.50
N ASP A 59 3.44 -6.78 -8.79
CA ASP A 59 4.34 -7.49 -9.70
C ASP A 59 4.92 -6.48 -10.70
N GLY A 60 6.24 -6.52 -10.90
CA GLY A 60 6.93 -5.62 -11.83
C GLY A 60 6.96 -4.15 -11.38
N LEU A 61 6.94 -3.88 -10.07
CA LEU A 61 7.04 -2.52 -9.52
C LEU A 61 8.41 -1.91 -9.86
N LYS A 62 8.40 -0.79 -10.58
CA LYS A 62 9.64 -0.18 -11.08
C LYS A 62 10.24 0.85 -10.13
N ALA A 63 9.41 1.53 -9.34
CA ALA A 63 9.88 2.54 -8.40
C ALA A 63 8.96 2.72 -7.19
N VAL A 64 9.60 3.13 -6.10
CA VAL A 64 8.96 3.67 -4.90
C VAL A 64 9.59 5.02 -4.62
N LYS A 65 8.76 6.03 -4.38
CA LYS A 65 9.20 7.38 -4.03
C LYS A 65 8.69 7.70 -2.64
N ALA A 66 9.60 7.75 -1.67
CA ALA A 66 9.33 8.21 -0.32
C ALA A 66 9.63 9.71 -0.23
N GLN A 67 8.62 10.48 0.16
CA GLN A 67 8.72 11.91 0.48
C GLN A 67 8.02 12.15 1.81
N LYS A 68 8.28 13.30 2.43
CA LYS A 68 7.55 13.69 3.63
C LYS A 68 6.04 13.66 3.32
N ARG A 69 5.27 12.94 4.14
CA ARG A 69 3.81 12.75 4.00
C ARG A 69 3.28 12.00 2.77
N GLU A 70 4.13 11.58 1.83
CA GLU A 70 3.70 10.82 0.65
C GLU A 70 4.66 9.66 0.37
N LEU A 71 4.10 8.46 0.26
CA LEU A 71 4.78 7.28 -0.25
C LEU A 71 4.08 6.79 -1.51
N THR A 72 4.75 6.89 -2.65
CA THR A 72 4.18 6.58 -3.97
C THR A 72 4.82 5.33 -4.56
N PHE A 73 3.97 4.39 -5.01
CA PHE A 73 4.34 3.14 -5.65
C PHE A 73 3.92 3.19 -7.12
N GLY A 74 4.88 3.10 -8.02
CA GLY A 74 4.61 3.04 -9.45
C GLY A 74 5.78 3.55 -10.29
N PRO A 75 5.76 3.29 -11.61
CA PRO A 75 4.79 2.43 -12.30
C PRO A 75 4.97 0.94 -11.93
N PHE A 76 3.91 0.14 -12.11
CA PHE A 76 3.90 -1.32 -11.92
C PHE A 76 3.19 -2.03 -13.08
N GLU A 77 3.40 -3.33 -13.23
CA GLU A 77 2.75 -4.15 -14.27
C GLU A 77 1.43 -4.74 -13.77
N LYS A 78 1.41 -5.22 -12.52
CA LYS A 78 0.18 -5.66 -11.86
C LYS A 78 0.18 -5.23 -10.40
N LEU A 79 -0.99 -4.82 -9.92
CA LEU A 79 -1.29 -4.69 -8.51
C LEU A 79 -2.51 -5.55 -8.20
N ARG A 80 -2.39 -6.39 -7.17
CA ARG A 80 -3.53 -7.02 -6.50
C ARG A 80 -3.67 -6.40 -5.10
N PHE A 81 -4.85 -5.90 -4.81
CA PHE A 81 -5.23 -5.38 -3.51
C PHE A 81 -6.30 -6.28 -2.89
N ASP A 82 -5.95 -6.99 -1.82
CA ASP A 82 -6.87 -7.78 -1.02
C ASP A 82 -7.17 -7.05 0.29
N TRP A 83 -8.42 -7.10 0.74
CA TRP A 83 -8.80 -6.58 2.05
C TRP A 83 -9.76 -7.50 2.78
N GLU A 84 -9.67 -7.50 4.10
CA GLU A 84 -10.69 -8.03 5.00
C GLU A 84 -11.39 -6.87 5.72
N SER A 85 -12.72 -6.90 5.72
CA SER A 85 -13.55 -5.86 6.32
C SER A 85 -13.32 -5.76 7.83
N PHE A 86 -13.37 -4.54 8.36
CA PHE A 86 -13.37 -4.31 9.79
C PHE A 86 -14.80 -4.51 10.33
N GLY A 87 -15.08 -5.71 10.88
CA GLY A 87 -16.41 -6.07 11.40
C GLY A 87 -16.56 -7.57 11.66
N THR A 88 -17.73 -7.98 12.15
CA THR A 88 -18.06 -9.40 12.42
C THR A 88 -18.45 -10.20 11.18
N ASP A 89 -18.62 -9.55 10.03
CA ASP A 89 -19.06 -10.19 8.79
C ASP A 89 -17.92 -10.85 8.00
N GLY A 90 -16.66 -10.56 8.35
CA GLY A 90 -15.47 -11.19 7.76
C GLY A 90 -15.38 -11.05 6.24
N ARG A 91 -16.06 -10.04 5.65
CA ARG A 91 -16.13 -9.90 4.20
C ARG A 91 -14.76 -9.62 3.63
N ARG A 92 -14.36 -10.43 2.65
CA ARG A 92 -13.11 -10.27 1.90
C ARG A 92 -13.42 -9.70 0.52
N GLY A 93 -12.54 -8.84 0.04
CA GLY A 93 -12.59 -8.32 -1.31
C GLY A 93 -11.22 -8.29 -1.95
N THR A 94 -11.22 -8.27 -3.28
CA THR A 94 -10.03 -8.16 -4.12
C THR A 94 -10.28 -7.14 -5.22
N LYS A 95 -9.29 -6.30 -5.51
CA LYS A 95 -9.20 -5.48 -6.72
C LYS A 95 -7.88 -5.78 -7.42
N GLU A 96 -7.89 -5.74 -8.75
CA GLU A 96 -6.68 -5.88 -9.56
C GLU A 96 -6.54 -4.70 -10.52
N TYR A 97 -5.30 -4.25 -10.72
CA TYR A 97 -4.96 -3.17 -11.63
C TYR A 97 -3.79 -3.61 -12.52
N GLN A 98 -3.84 -3.21 -13.79
CA GLN A 98 -2.81 -3.54 -14.79
C GLN A 98 -1.83 -2.37 -15.02
N SER A 99 -2.06 -1.23 -14.37
CA SER A 99 -1.18 -0.06 -14.37
C SER A 99 -1.71 0.98 -13.37
N GLY A 100 -0.91 2.01 -13.10
CA GLY A 100 -1.30 3.15 -12.30
C GLY A 100 -0.25 3.51 -11.25
N GLU A 101 -0.69 4.30 -10.27
CA GLU A 101 0.09 4.62 -9.07
C GLU A 101 -0.76 4.32 -7.84
N VAL A 102 -0.11 3.84 -6.78
CA VAL A 102 -0.69 3.78 -5.43
C VAL A 102 0.02 4.79 -4.56
N LYS A 103 -0.70 5.44 -3.66
CA LYS A 103 -0.11 6.37 -2.69
C LYS A 103 -0.57 6.08 -1.28
N ILE A 104 0.30 6.32 -0.32
CA ILE A 104 -0.03 6.42 1.10
C ILE A 104 0.27 7.84 1.55
N LEU A 105 -0.75 8.50 2.13
CA LEU A 105 -0.74 9.94 2.42
C LEU A 105 -1.08 10.20 3.89
N THR A 106 -0.28 11.04 4.57
CA THR A 106 -0.47 11.33 6.01
C THR A 106 -1.34 12.55 6.31
N GLY A 107 -1.79 13.29 5.29
CA GLY A 107 -2.60 14.50 5.44
C GLY A 107 -1.94 15.76 4.86
N PRO A 108 -2.70 16.87 4.80
CA PRO A 108 -2.18 18.18 4.41
C PRO A 108 -1.19 18.80 5.42
#